data_AF-A0A7X8WYS1-F1
#
_entry.id   AF-A0A7X8WYS1-F1
#
_cell.length_a   1.000
_cell.length_b   1.000
_cell.length_c   1.000
_cell.angle_alpha   90.00
_cell.angle_beta   90.00
_cell.angle_gamma   90.00
#
_symmetry.space_group_name_H-M   'P 1'
#
loop_
_entity.id
_entity.type
_entity.pdbx_description
1 polymer ?
#
loop_
_entity_poly.entity_id
_entity_poly.type
_entity_poly.pdbx_seq_one_letter_code
_entity_poly.pdbx_strand_id
1 'polypeptide(L)'
;MKQVSTTFLKLAIILMGIPVLLLCIFLVPKIGNDFTNFLPEYPYIKFLLPSILYASSIPFYFALYQAFNLLRYIDNNNAFSELSVIALKKIKYCAVTISGLHVLLLPILYLFADKDDAPGMIIVGLLIPFASLVIAFFAAVLQKLLQEAIDIKSENDLTV
;
A
#
# COMPACT_ATOMS: atom_id res chain seq x y z
N MET A 1 -16.36 27.51 3.90
CA MET A 1 -15.03 27.05 3.44
C MET A 1 -15.03 27.01 1.91
N LYS A 2 -13.96 27.44 1.24
CA LYS A 2 -13.85 27.36 -0.23
C LYS A 2 -13.87 25.89 -0.65
N GLN A 3 -14.66 25.52 -1.66
CA GLN A 3 -14.65 24.15 -2.19
C GLN A 3 -13.28 23.88 -2.81
N VAL A 4 -12.51 22.99 -2.18
CA VAL A 4 -11.26 22.47 -2.75
C VAL A 4 -11.64 21.26 -3.58
N SER A 5 -11.43 21.33 -4.89
CA SER A 5 -11.68 20.21 -5.79
C SER A 5 -10.50 19.24 -5.78
N THR A 6 -10.77 17.97 -5.47
CA THR A 6 -9.75 16.90 -5.46
C THR A 6 -9.77 16.02 -6.71
N THR A 7 -10.45 16.44 -7.79
CA THR A 7 -10.66 15.64 -9.01
C THR A 7 -9.35 15.12 -9.62
N PHE A 8 -8.29 15.93 -9.64
CA PHE A 8 -6.98 15.50 -10.14
C PHE A 8 -6.39 14.34 -9.32
N LEU A 9 -6.45 14.43 -7.98
CA LEU A 9 -5.91 13.38 -7.09
C LEU A 9 -6.74 12.10 -7.21
N LYS A 10 -8.06 12.19 -7.37
CA LYS A 10 -8.92 11.03 -7.61
C LYS A 10 -8.56 10.30 -8.91
N LEU A 11 -8.28 11.06 -9.98
CA LEU A 11 -7.85 10.48 -11.24
C LEU A 11 -6.47 9.80 -11.09
N ALA A 12 -5.55 10.41 -10.35
CA ALA A 12 -4.25 9.81 -10.06
C ALA A 12 -4.38 8.47 -9.29
N ILE A 13 -5.28 8.38 -8.31
CA ILE A 13 -5.55 7.13 -7.58
C ILE A 13 -6.04 6.02 -8.53
N ILE A 14 -6.96 6.34 -9.44
CA ILE A 14 -7.46 5.38 -10.44
C ILE A 14 -6.30 4.94 -11.35
N LEU A 15 -5.49 5.88 -11.80
CA LEU A 15 -4.34 5.60 -12.66
C LEU A 15 -3.28 4.73 -11.96
N MET A 16 -3.08 4.87 -10.65
CA MET A 16 -2.18 4.01 -9.87
C MET A 16 -2.67 2.55 -9.78
N GLY A 17 -3.99 2.32 -9.81
CA GLY A 17 -4.57 0.99 -9.76
C GLY A 17 -4.35 0.16 -11.03
N ILE A 18 -4.38 0.80 -12.20
CA ILE A 18 -4.36 0.11 -13.51
C ILE A 18 -3.05 -0.69 -13.72
N PRO A 19 -1.84 -0.11 -13.53
CA PRO A 19 -0.59 -0.85 -13.70
C PRO A 19 -0.51 -2.08 -12.80
N VAL A 20 -0.92 -1.97 -11.53
CA VAL A 20 -0.89 -3.10 -10.60
C VAL A 20 -1.84 -4.20 -11.06
N LEU A 21 -3.00 -3.86 -11.62
CA LEU A 21 -3.94 -4.85 -12.17
C LEU A 21 -3.31 -5.62 -13.34
N LEU A 22 -2.68 -4.88 -14.27
CA LEU A 22 -1.99 -5.48 -15.41
C LEU A 22 -0.83 -6.37 -14.97
N LEU A 23 -0.05 -5.97 -13.96
CA LEU A 23 1.01 -6.80 -13.39
C LEU A 23 0.43 -8.08 -12.77
N CYS A 24 -0.67 -7.99 -12.03
CA CYS A 24 -1.34 -9.16 -11.44
C CYS A 24 -1.86 -10.15 -12.50
N ILE A 25 -2.40 -9.66 -13.63
CA ILE A 25 -2.97 -10.52 -14.67
C ILE A 25 -1.89 -11.14 -15.55
N PHE A 26 -0.91 -10.34 -16.00
CA PHE A 26 0.05 -10.77 -17.03
C PHE A 26 1.41 -11.18 -16.47
N LEU A 27 1.93 -10.46 -15.47
CA LEU A 27 3.30 -10.66 -14.99
C LEU A 27 3.39 -11.71 -13.88
N VAL A 28 2.50 -11.64 -12.87
CA VAL A 28 2.55 -12.53 -11.70
C VAL A 28 2.51 -14.03 -12.06
N PRO A 29 1.63 -14.50 -12.98
CA PRO A 29 1.64 -15.91 -13.39
C PRO A 29 2.95 -16.34 -14.06
N LYS A 30 3.57 -15.43 -14.82
CA LYS A 30 4.82 -15.69 -15.53
C LYS A 30 5.99 -15.82 -14.55
N ILE A 31 6.09 -14.89 -13.59
CA ILE A 31 7.13 -14.90 -12.55
C ILE A 31 7.16 -16.22 -11.78
N GLY A 32 5.99 -16.77 -11.41
CA GLY A 32 5.94 -18.04 -10.68
C GLY A 32 6.55 -19.21 -11.46
N ASN A 33 6.33 -19.27 -12.77
CA ASN A 33 6.91 -20.30 -13.63
C ASN A 33 8.42 -20.08 -13.84
N ASP A 34 8.82 -18.84 -14.13
CA ASP A 34 10.21 -18.49 -14.40
C ASP A 34 11.12 -18.77 -13.18
N PHE A 35 10.69 -18.36 -11.98
CA PHE A 35 11.43 -18.62 -10.74
C PHE A 35 11.54 -20.11 -10.41
N THR A 36 10.51 -20.91 -10.71
CA THR A 36 10.54 -22.36 -10.44
C THR A 36 11.51 -23.08 -11.37
N ASN A 37 11.59 -22.66 -12.64
CA ASN A 37 12.58 -23.20 -13.59
C ASN A 37 14.01 -22.82 -13.18
N PHE A 38 14.19 -21.64 -12.60
CA PHE A 38 15.49 -21.17 -12.13
C PHE A 38 15.92 -21.83 -10.81
N LEU A 39 14.97 -22.08 -9.90
CA LEU A 39 15.17 -22.70 -8.59
C LEU A 39 14.40 -24.04 -8.48
N PRO A 40 14.79 -25.08 -9.25
CA PRO A 40 14.05 -26.33 -9.31
C PRO A 40 14.05 -27.12 -7.99
N GLU A 41 15.00 -26.85 -7.10
CA GLU A 41 15.10 -27.43 -5.75
C GLU A 41 13.95 -26.98 -4.83
N TYR A 42 13.27 -25.88 -5.18
CA TYR A 42 12.21 -25.28 -4.37
C TYR A 42 10.88 -25.18 -5.16
N PRO A 43 10.24 -26.31 -5.49
CA PRO A 43 9.06 -26.34 -6.37
C PRO A 43 7.84 -25.61 -5.78
N TYR A 44 7.79 -25.39 -4.46
CA TYR A 44 6.73 -24.64 -3.80
C TYR A 44 6.72 -23.14 -4.16
N ILE A 45 7.84 -22.59 -4.65
CA ILE A 45 7.95 -21.18 -5.08
C ILE A 45 6.91 -20.86 -6.17
N LYS A 46 6.59 -21.83 -7.04
CA LYS A 46 5.58 -21.72 -8.09
C LYS A 46 4.25 -21.16 -7.60
N PHE A 47 3.84 -21.56 -6.40
CA PHE A 47 2.57 -21.14 -5.80
C PHE A 47 2.77 -20.07 -4.73
N LEU A 48 3.84 -20.18 -3.94
CA LEU A 48 4.10 -19.27 -2.83
C LEU A 48 4.34 -17.83 -3.32
N LEU A 49 5.21 -17.63 -4.32
CA LEU A 49 5.56 -16.30 -4.81
C LEU A 49 4.34 -15.58 -5.43
N PRO A 50 3.58 -16.17 -6.37
CA PRO A 50 2.34 -15.56 -6.85
C PRO A 50 1.30 -15.32 -5.76
N SER A 51 1.13 -16.26 -4.82
CA SER A 51 0.12 -16.11 -3.75
C SER A 51 0.39 -14.91 -2.86
N ILE A 52 1.65 -14.62 -2.51
CA ILE A 52 2.02 -13.45 -1.72
C ILE A 52 1.76 -12.15 -2.51
N LEU A 53 2.13 -12.11 -3.80
CA LEU A 53 1.88 -10.95 -4.66
C LEU A 53 0.38 -10.67 -4.81
N TYR A 54 -0.43 -11.70 -5.03
CA TYR A 54 -1.89 -11.57 -5.07
C TYR A 54 -2.47 -11.16 -3.72
N ALA A 55 -2.01 -11.77 -2.63
CA ALA A 55 -2.45 -11.41 -1.28
C ALA A 55 -2.15 -9.94 -0.96
N SER A 56 -1.01 -9.42 -1.42
CA SER A 56 -0.63 -8.02 -1.23
C SER A 56 -1.41 -7.03 -2.12
N SER A 57 -1.97 -7.48 -3.24
CA SER A 57 -2.80 -6.63 -4.08
C SER A 57 -4.11 -6.21 -3.38
N ILE A 58 -4.65 -7.06 -2.50
CA ILE A 58 -5.88 -6.81 -1.74
C ILE A 58 -5.75 -5.56 -0.85
N PRO A 59 -4.79 -5.47 0.10
CA PRO A 59 -4.60 -4.27 0.91
C PRO A 59 -4.18 -3.07 0.07
N PHE A 60 -3.51 -3.25 -1.08
CA PHE A 60 -3.18 -2.15 -1.98
C PHE A 60 -4.44 -1.49 -2.55
N TYR A 61 -5.35 -2.25 -3.16
CA TYR A 61 -6.61 -1.70 -3.68
C TYR A 61 -7.51 -1.16 -2.57
N PHE A 62 -7.50 -1.81 -1.40
CA PHE A 62 -8.25 -1.30 -0.26
C PHE A 62 -7.69 0.05 0.23
N ALA A 63 -6.37 0.23 0.24
CA ALA A 63 -5.74 1.52 0.54
C ALA A 63 -6.12 2.60 -0.48
N LEU A 64 -6.11 2.28 -1.78
CA LEU A 64 -6.56 3.21 -2.84
C LEU A 64 -8.02 3.63 -2.64
N TYR A 65 -8.89 2.68 -2.29
CA TYR A 65 -10.30 2.97 -1.98
C TYR A 65 -10.44 3.90 -0.77
N GLN A 66 -9.67 3.67 0.30
CA GLN A 66 -9.70 4.57 1.47
C GLN A 66 -9.12 5.95 1.15
N ALA A 67 -8.08 6.03 0.32
CA ALA A 67 -7.54 7.30 -0.15
C ALA A 67 -8.58 8.07 -0.99
N PHE A 68 -9.32 7.37 -1.86
CA PHE A 68 -10.41 7.98 -2.62
C PHE A 68 -11.52 8.51 -1.70
N ASN A 69 -11.87 7.77 -0.65
CA ASN A 69 -12.84 8.22 0.36
C ASN A 69 -12.37 9.46 1.11
N LEU A 70 -11.08 9.56 1.48
CA LEU A 70 -10.51 10.77 2.08
C LEU A 70 -10.70 11.99 1.19
N LEU A 71 -10.42 11.86 -0.11
CA LEU A 71 -10.64 12.94 -1.08
C LEU A 71 -12.11 13.34 -1.17
N ARG A 72 -13.03 12.37 -1.13
CA ARG A 72 -14.47 12.65 -1.08
C ARG A 72 -14.88 13.37 0.20
N TYR A 73 -14.29 13.04 1.35
CA TYR A 73 -14.55 13.75 2.60
C TYR A 73 -14.07 15.20 2.51
N ILE A 74 -12.93 15.46 1.85
CA ILE A 74 -12.43 16.82 1.61
C ILE A 74 -13.41 17.62 0.73
N ASP A 75 -13.83 17.08 -0.41
CA ASP A 75 -14.77 17.76 -1.31
C ASP A 75 -16.11 18.09 -0.61
N ASN A 76 -16.55 17.21 0.29
CA ASN A 76 -17.78 17.37 1.05
C ASN A 76 -17.63 18.22 2.33
N ASN A 77 -16.51 18.92 2.51
CA ASN A 77 -16.20 19.73 3.70
C ASN A 77 -16.16 18.94 5.03
N ASN A 78 -16.01 17.62 4.98
CA ASN A 78 -15.94 16.70 6.12
C ASN A 78 -14.52 16.16 6.36
N ALA A 79 -13.49 16.91 5.95
CA ALA A 79 -12.09 16.52 6.09
C ALA A 79 -11.70 16.26 7.56
N PHE A 80 -12.13 17.14 8.47
CA PHE A 80 -11.94 17.02 9.92
C PHE A 80 -13.08 16.22 10.55
N SER A 81 -13.09 14.91 10.30
CA SER A 81 -14.09 13.99 10.85
C SER A 81 -13.45 12.68 11.28
N GLU A 82 -14.11 11.99 12.21
CA GLU A 82 -13.74 10.63 12.63
C GLU A 82 -13.64 9.66 11.44
N LEU A 83 -14.44 9.86 10.39
CA LEU A 83 -14.37 9.06 9.17
C LEU A 83 -13.02 9.19 8.46
N SER A 84 -12.46 10.40 8.43
CA SER A 84 -11.12 10.64 7.86
C SER A 84 -10.02 10.00 8.71
N VAL A 85 -10.13 10.06 10.04
CA VAL A 85 -9.18 9.38 10.94
C VAL A 85 -9.23 7.86 10.73
N ILE A 86 -10.43 7.28 10.63
CA ILE A 86 -10.63 5.86 10.35
C ILE A 86 -10.03 5.48 8.98
N ALA A 87 -10.21 6.31 7.95
CA ALA A 87 -9.64 6.04 6.64
C ALA A 87 -8.10 6.05 6.67
N LEU A 88 -7.46 7.01 7.34
CA LEU A 88 -6.01 7.05 7.54
C LEU A 88 -5.51 5.83 8.33
N LYS A 89 -6.23 5.44 9.39
CA LYS A 89 -5.94 4.23 10.18
C LYS A 89 -5.95 2.98 9.28
N LYS A 90 -6.95 2.85 8.40
CA LYS A 90 -7.04 1.73 7.44
C LYS A 90 -5.90 1.74 6.42
N ILE A 91 -5.54 2.90 5.85
CA ILE A 91 -4.40 3.04 4.93
C ILE A 91 -3.11 2.60 5.61
N LYS A 92 -2.86 3.05 6.85
CA LYS A 92 -1.71 2.64 7.65
C LYS A 92 -1.62 1.12 7.77
N TYR A 93 -2.72 0.46 8.19
CA TYR A 93 -2.72 -1.00 8.34
C TYR A 93 -2.50 -1.72 7.00
N CYS A 94 -3.07 -1.22 5.90
CA CYS A 94 -2.80 -1.77 4.58
C CYS A 94 -1.32 -1.70 4.23
N ALA A 95 -0.69 -0.54 4.45
CA ALA A 95 0.71 -0.33 4.15
C ALA A 95 1.64 -1.23 5.01
N VAL A 96 1.32 -1.40 6.30
CA VAL A 96 2.03 -2.36 7.17
C VAL A 96 1.88 -3.80 6.65
N THR A 97 0.67 -4.21 6.26
CA THR A 97 0.43 -5.55 5.72
C THR A 97 1.20 -5.79 4.41
N ILE A 98 1.18 -4.82 3.48
CA ILE A 98 1.93 -4.90 2.21
C ILE A 98 3.43 -5.04 2.50
N SER A 99 3.96 -4.25 3.43
CA SER A 99 5.35 -4.34 3.84
C SER A 99 5.68 -5.72 4.40
N GLY A 100 4.88 -6.23 5.33
CA GLY A 100 5.10 -7.55 5.93
C GLY A 100 5.10 -8.67 4.90
N LEU A 101 4.11 -8.68 4.00
CA LEU A 101 4.01 -9.66 2.93
C LEU A 101 5.24 -9.64 2.00
N HIS A 102 5.73 -8.47 1.62
CA HIS A 102 6.91 -8.38 0.75
C HIS A 102 8.22 -8.67 1.47
N VAL A 103 8.33 -8.41 2.78
CA VAL A 103 9.49 -8.86 3.58
C VAL A 103 9.61 -10.39 3.57
N LEU A 104 8.49 -11.12 3.57
CA LEU A 104 8.48 -12.58 3.47
C LEU A 104 9.01 -13.10 2.12
N LEU A 105 9.08 -12.25 1.09
CA LEU A 105 9.68 -12.62 -0.21
C LEU A 105 11.19 -12.48 -0.24
N LEU A 106 11.80 -11.75 0.71
CA LEU A 106 13.24 -11.50 0.70
C LEU A 106 14.10 -12.78 0.73
N PRO A 107 13.77 -13.85 1.49
CA PRO A 107 14.53 -15.09 1.44
C PRO A 107 14.52 -15.75 0.04
N ILE A 108 13.39 -15.71 -0.65
CA ILE A 108 13.27 -16.24 -2.02
C ILE A 108 14.10 -15.40 -2.98
N LEU A 109 14.04 -14.07 -2.85
CA LEU A 109 14.85 -13.16 -3.66
C LEU A 109 16.35 -13.29 -3.37
N TYR A 110 16.74 -13.59 -2.13
CA TYR A 110 18.13 -13.87 -1.77
C TYR A 110 18.65 -15.12 -2.50
N LEU A 111 17.89 -16.23 -2.46
CA LEU A 111 18.26 -17.47 -3.17
C LEU A 111 18.39 -17.24 -4.67
N PHE A 112 17.51 -16.43 -5.24
CA PHE A 112 17.59 -16.04 -6.65
C PHE A 112 18.84 -15.19 -6.93
N ALA A 113 19.09 -14.17 -6.11
CA ALA A 113 20.22 -13.25 -6.27
C ALA A 113 21.57 -13.96 -6.16
N ASP A 114 21.70 -14.91 -5.24
CA ASP A 114 22.90 -15.72 -5.06
C ASP A 114 23.14 -16.64 -6.28
N LYS A 115 22.08 -17.25 -6.80
CA LYS A 115 22.17 -18.16 -7.96
C LYS A 115 22.45 -17.45 -9.28
N ASP A 116 21.92 -16.25 -9.47
CA ASP A 116 22.10 -15.44 -10.70
C ASP A 116 23.34 -14.52 -10.63
N ASP A 117 24.15 -14.63 -9.56
CA ASP A 117 25.28 -13.73 -9.27
C ASP A 117 24.90 -12.24 -9.33
N ALA A 118 23.70 -11.93 -8.85
CA ALA A 118 23.05 -10.63 -8.96
C ALA A 118 22.64 -10.07 -7.57
N PRO A 119 23.61 -9.76 -6.69
CA PRO A 119 23.32 -9.36 -5.29
C PRO A 119 22.47 -8.07 -5.18
N GLY A 120 22.50 -7.22 -6.20
CA GLY A 120 21.67 -6.00 -6.26
C GLY A 120 20.16 -6.25 -6.25
N MET A 121 19.71 -7.46 -6.61
CA MET A 121 18.29 -7.84 -6.60
C MET A 121 17.65 -7.75 -5.22
N ILE A 122 18.43 -7.93 -4.15
CA ILE A 122 17.94 -7.79 -2.77
C ILE A 122 17.53 -6.34 -2.49
N ILE A 123 18.29 -5.36 -2.96
CA ILE A 123 17.98 -3.93 -2.80
C ILE A 123 16.70 -3.58 -3.55
N VAL A 124 16.52 -4.13 -4.76
CA VAL A 124 15.27 -3.98 -5.52
C VAL A 124 14.09 -4.61 -4.77
N GLY A 125 14.29 -5.78 -4.16
CA GLY A 125 13.31 -6.46 -3.32
C GLY A 125 12.87 -5.67 -2.09
N LEU A 126 13.74 -4.81 -1.56
CA LEU A 126 13.45 -3.95 -0.40
C LEU A 126 12.62 -2.70 -0.74
N LEU A 127 12.50 -2.36 -2.02
CA LEU A 127 11.87 -1.11 -2.47
C LEU A 127 10.38 -1.05 -2.08
N ILE A 128 9.64 -2.15 -2.28
CA ILE A 128 8.22 -2.22 -1.94
C ILE A 128 7.98 -2.21 -0.42
N PRO A 129 8.65 -3.05 0.39
CA PRO A 129 8.58 -2.96 1.85
C PRO A 129 8.88 -1.57 2.38
N PHE A 130 9.99 -0.97 1.92
CA PHE A 130 10.43 0.33 2.40
C PHE A 130 9.44 1.44 2.05
N ALA A 131 8.97 1.51 0.79
CA ALA A 131 7.96 2.48 0.38
C ALA A 131 6.66 2.33 1.19
N SER A 132 6.25 1.08 1.46
CA SER A 132 5.05 0.80 2.26
C SER A 132 5.22 1.22 3.72
N LEU A 133 6.40 1.02 4.32
CA LEU A 133 6.69 1.52 5.67
C LEU A 133 6.64 3.04 5.73
N VAL A 134 7.22 3.73 4.74
CA VAL A 134 7.15 5.20 4.66
C VAL A 134 5.70 5.66 4.64
N ILE A 135 4.85 5.06 3.79
CA ILE A 135 3.41 5.35 3.75
C ILE A 135 2.74 5.09 5.10
N ALA A 136 3.07 3.97 5.76
CA ALA A 136 2.51 3.64 7.07
C ALA A 136 2.86 4.69 8.14
N PHE A 137 4.12 5.14 8.18
CA PHE A 137 4.55 6.20 9.10
C PHE A 137 3.86 7.53 8.81
N PHE A 138 3.81 7.96 7.55
CA PHE A 138 3.09 9.19 7.19
C PHE A 138 1.60 9.11 7.53
N ALA A 139 0.94 8.00 7.22
CA ALA A 139 -0.46 7.80 7.56
C ALA A 139 -0.68 7.81 9.08
N ALA A 140 0.24 7.25 9.88
CA ALA A 140 0.17 7.28 11.34
C ALA A 140 0.29 8.70 11.90
N VAL A 141 1.23 9.49 11.37
CA VAL A 141 1.42 10.89 11.76
C VAL A 141 0.18 11.71 11.41
N LEU A 142 -0.32 11.61 10.16
CA LEU A 142 -1.53 12.30 9.73
C LEU A 142 -2.77 11.86 10.54
N GLN A 143 -2.88 10.57 10.87
CA GLN A 143 -3.97 10.05 11.70
C GLN A 143 -3.98 10.75 13.07
N LYS A 144 -2.81 10.89 13.72
CA LYS A 144 -2.68 11.53 15.03
C LYS A 144 -2.99 13.03 14.97
N LEU A 145 -2.38 13.74 14.02
CA LEU A 145 -2.58 15.18 13.85
C LEU A 145 -4.03 15.53 13.54
N LEU A 146 -4.70 14.70 12.73
CA LEU A 146 -6.10 14.92 12.40
C LEU A 146 -7.02 14.70 13.61
N GLN A 147 -6.72 13.70 14.45
CA GLN A 147 -7.47 13.49 15.69
C GLN A 147 -7.32 14.70 16.63
N GLU A 148 -6.09 15.16 16.86
CA GLU A 148 -5.83 16.33 17.71
C GLU A 148 -6.57 17.58 17.19
N ALA A 149 -6.61 17.78 15.86
CA ALA A 149 -7.36 18.89 15.26
C ALA A 149 -8.88 18.76 15.45
N ILE A 150 -9.42 17.54 15.43
CA ILE A 150 -10.85 17.29 15.71
C ILE A 150 -11.17 17.58 17.17
N ASP A 151 -10.33 17.12 18.09
CA ASP A 151 -10.52 17.31 19.54
C ASP A 151 -10.51 18.81 19.89
N ILE A 152 -9.54 19.57 19.37
CA ILE A 152 -9.46 21.03 19.53
C ILE A 152 -10.71 21.73 18.99
N LYS A 153 -11.18 21.32 17.81
CA LYS A 153 -12.40 21.89 17.22
C LYS A 153 -13.62 21.61 18.09
N SER A 154 -13.74 20.38 18.60
CA SER A 154 -14.83 19.98 19.48
C SER A 154 -14.83 20.77 20.79
N GLU A 155 -13.66 21.04 21.37
CA GLU A 155 -13.55 21.85 22.58
C GLU A 155 -13.97 23.32 22.34
N ASN A 156 -13.52 23.90 21.23
CA ASN A 156 -13.90 25.26 20.85
C ASN A 156 -15.41 25.40 20.58
N ASP A 157 -16.03 24.40 19.94
CA ASP A 157 -17.47 24.40 19.66
C ASP A 157 -18.32 24.22 20.95
N LEU A 158 -17.75 23.74 22.06
CA LEU A 158 -18.43 23.55 23.35
C LEU A 158 -18.29 24.73 24.33
N THR A 159 -17.38 25.67 24.06
CA THR A 159 -17.04 26.78 24.97
C THR A 159 -17.58 28.14 24.51
N VAL A 160 -18.07 28.24 23.27
CA VAL A 160 -18.66 29.45 22.67
C VAL A 160 -20.19 29.41 22.73
#